data_AF-A0A1J3CMT7-F1
#
_entry.id   AF-A0A1J3CMT7-F1
#
_cell.length_a   1.000
_cell.length_b   1.000
_cell.length_c   1.000
_cell.angle_alpha   90.00
_cell.angle_beta   90.00
_cell.angle_gamma   90.00
#
_symmetry.space_group_name_H-M   'P 1'
#
loop_
_entity.id
_entity.type
_entity.pdbx_description
1 polymer ?
#
loop_
_entity_poly.entity_id
_entity_poly.type
_entity_poly.pdbx_seq_one_letter_code
_entity_poly.pdbx_strand_id
1 'polypeptide(L)'
;DNFQFVNFTEIMWKNIDPGRKEAEFALSALMEIPAQYKATLELGLLGRRAGNCPNKIARPPPISGLNRYLSNSSSKSSWTSSTVAT
;
A
#
# COMPACT_ATOMS: atom_id res chain seq x y z
N ASP A 1 -18.08 -0.89 -7.76
CA ASP A 1 -16.79 -0.89 -8.43
C ASP A 1 -15.74 -0.34 -7.48
N ASN A 2 -14.84 -1.20 -6.97
CA ASN A 2 -13.88 -0.85 -5.93
C ASN A 2 -12.54 -1.58 -6.13
N PHE A 3 -12.31 -2.11 -7.33
CA PHE A 3 -11.12 -2.87 -7.67
C PHE A 3 -10.79 -2.68 -9.15
N GLN A 4 -9.64 -2.07 -9.41
CA GLN A 4 -9.08 -1.92 -10.75
C GLN A 4 -7.92 -2.89 -10.92
N PHE A 5 -7.91 -3.63 -12.03
CA PHE A 5 -6.72 -4.34 -12.51
C PHE A 5 -6.01 -3.51 -13.58
N VAL A 6 -4.68 -3.40 -13.48
CA VAL A 6 -3.83 -2.74 -14.49
C VAL A 6 -2.77 -3.73 -14.96
N ASN A 7 -2.71 -3.99 -16.26
CA ASN A 7 -1.69 -4.83 -16.86
C ASN A 7 -0.39 -4.04 -17.07
N PHE A 8 0.45 -4.00 -16.02
CA PHE A 8 1.72 -3.30 -16.06
C PHE A 8 2.61 -3.73 -17.23
N THR A 9 2.73 -5.05 -17.44
CA THR A 9 3.61 -5.60 -18.49
C THR A 9 3.19 -5.13 -19.87
N GLU A 10 1.89 -5.15 -20.16
CA GLU A 10 1.36 -4.70 -21.44
C GLU A 10 1.66 -3.21 -21.69
N ILE A 11 1.45 -2.34 -20.70
CA ILE A 11 1.73 -0.91 -20.82
C ILE A 11 3.23 -0.67 -21.04
N MET A 12 4.08 -1.38 -20.28
CA MET A 12 5.53 -1.21 -20.37
C MET A 12 6.13 -1.78 -21.67
N TRP A 13 5.47 -2.78 -22.28
CA TRP A 13 5.91 -3.38 -23.54
C TRP A 13 5.61 -2.52 -24.78
N LYS A 14 4.74 -1.51 -24.68
CA LYS A 14 4.40 -0.63 -25.81
C LYS A 14 5.64 0.07 -26.37
N ASN A 15 5.71 0.23 -27.69
CA ASN A 15 6.83 0.94 -28.33
C ASN A 15 6.59 2.46 -28.38
N ILE A 16 6.55 3.09 -27.20
CA ILE A 16 6.37 4.54 -27.01
C ILE A 16 7.45 5.08 -26.06
N ASP A 17 7.56 6.41 -25.97
CA ASP A 17 8.46 7.07 -25.03
C ASP A 17 8.24 6.60 -23.58
N PRO A 18 9.30 6.37 -22.78
CA PRO A 18 9.18 5.90 -21.39
C PRO A 18 8.27 6.77 -20.52
N GLY A 19 8.37 8.10 -20.61
CA GLY A 19 7.53 9.00 -19.82
C GLY A 19 6.05 8.87 -20.20
N ARG A 20 5.77 8.54 -21.46
CA ARG A 20 4.40 8.24 -21.92
C ARG A 20 3.88 6.90 -21.38
N LYS A 21 4.73 5.89 -21.23
CA LYS A 21 4.34 4.60 -20.57
C LYS A 21 4.01 4.81 -19.11
N GLU A 22 4.82 5.57 -18.39
CA GLU A 22 4.59 5.90 -16.99
C GLU A 22 3.30 6.70 -16.81
N ALA A 23 3.07 7.70 -17.65
CA ALA A 23 1.83 8.47 -17.64
C ALA A 23 0.60 7.59 -17.94
N GLU A 24 0.70 6.66 -18.89
CA GLU A 24 -0.38 5.72 -19.22
C GLU A 24 -0.66 4.74 -18.08
N PHE A 25 0.39 4.23 -17.43
CA PHE A 25 0.27 3.38 -16.25
C PHE A 25 -0.39 4.14 -15.09
N ALA A 26 0.10 5.35 -14.78
CA ALA A 26 -0.44 6.18 -13.70
C ALA A 26 -1.90 6.53 -13.95
N LEU A 27 -2.24 6.91 -15.19
CA LEU A 27 -3.61 7.18 -15.59
C LEU A 27 -4.48 5.93 -15.40
N SER A 28 -4.09 4.79 -15.96
CA SER A 28 -4.86 3.54 -15.86
C SER A 28 -5.05 3.06 -14.41
N ALA A 29 -4.07 3.30 -13.54
CA ALA A 29 -4.13 2.94 -12.13
C ALA A 29 -4.99 3.87 -11.27
N LEU A 30 -5.14 5.14 -11.68
CA LEU A 30 -5.77 6.17 -10.84
C LEU A 30 -7.10 6.69 -11.38
N MET A 31 -7.46 6.39 -12.63
CA MET A 31 -8.65 6.95 -13.29
C MET A 31 -9.96 6.68 -12.55
N GLU A 32 -10.13 5.52 -11.92
CA GLU A 32 -11.34 5.20 -11.17
C GLU A 32 -11.38 5.79 -9.75
N ILE A 33 -10.22 6.19 -9.21
CA ILE A 33 -10.10 6.65 -7.81
C ILE A 33 -11.00 7.86 -7.50
N PRO A 34 -11.12 8.90 -8.37
CA PRO A 34 -12.01 10.03 -8.09
C PRO A 34 -13.50 9.63 -7.95
N ALA A 35 -13.98 8.72 -8.78
CA ALA A 35 -15.37 8.25 -8.72
C ALA A 35 -15.59 7.36 -7.48
N GLN A 36 -14.66 6.45 -7.21
CA GLN A 36 -14.70 5.59 -6.03
C GLN A 36 -14.67 6.42 -4.73
N TYR A 37 -13.84 7.45 -4.66
CA TYR A 37 -13.79 8.35 -3.50
C TYR A 37 -15.14 9.03 -3.25
N LYS A 38 -15.79 9.58 -4.29
CA LYS A 38 -17.14 10.16 -4.17
C LYS A 38 -18.16 9.14 -3.67
N ALA A 39 -18.12 7.90 -4.19
CA ALA A 39 -18.99 6.84 -3.70
C ALA A 39 -18.77 6.55 -2.20
N THR A 40 -17.54 6.59 -1.70
CA THR A 40 -17.28 6.40 -0.26
C THR A 40 -17.86 7.51 0.62
N LEU A 41 -17.94 8.75 0.09
CA LEU A 41 -18.60 9.87 0.76
C LEU A 41 -20.12 9.67 0.79
N GLU A 42 -20.72 9.36 -0.36
CA GLU A 42 -22.17 9.17 -0.51
C GLU A 42 -22.70 7.99 0.32
N LEU A 43 -21.91 6.93 0.44
CA LEU A 43 -22.24 5.76 1.27
C LEU A 43 -21.94 5.98 2.76
N GLY A 44 -21.39 7.13 3.15
CA GLY A 44 -21.04 7.44 4.55
C GLY A 44 -20.00 6.50 5.14
N LEU A 45 -19.10 5.96 4.31
CA LEU A 45 -18.05 5.03 4.73
C LEU A 45 -16.82 5.78 5.24
N LEU A 46 -16.54 6.97 4.70
CA LEU A 46 -15.38 7.77 5.11
C LEU A 46 -15.54 8.27 6.55
N GLY A 47 -14.55 7.96 7.40
CA GLY A 47 -14.56 8.34 8.83
C GLY A 47 -15.41 7.44 9.74
N ARG A 48 -16.17 6.48 9.19
CA ARG A 48 -16.98 5.55 9.96
C ARG A 48 -16.20 4.27 10.28
N ARG A 49 -16.28 3.79 11.53
CA ARG A 49 -15.74 2.47 11.91
C ARG A 49 -16.70 1.36 11.47
N ALA A 50 -16.23 0.47 10.61
CA ALA A 50 -16.93 -0.77 10.32
C ALA A 50 -16.71 -1.76 11.47
N GLY A 51 -17.77 -2.11 12.22
CA GLY A 51 -17.66 -2.96 13.41
C GLY A 51 -17.25 -4.41 13.18
N ASN A 52 -17.06 -4.83 11.92
CA ASN A 52 -16.82 -6.24 11.54
C ASN A 52 -15.50 -6.46 10.78
N CYS A 53 -14.47 -5.64 11.02
CA CYS A 53 -13.14 -5.87 10.45
C CYS A 53 -12.28 -6.72 11.39
N PRO A 54 -11.84 -7.94 10.99
CA PRO A 54 -10.97 -8.77 11.82
C PRO A 54 -9.61 -8.09 12.01
N ASN A 55 -9.08 -8.17 13.23
CA ASN A 55 -7.75 -7.64 13.53
C ASN A 55 -6.68 -8.47 12.80
N LYS A 56 -6.04 -7.89 11.79
CA LYS A 56 -4.93 -8.50 11.04
C LYS A 56 -3.61 -7.92 11.51
N ILE A 57 -2.76 -8.76 12.13
CA ILE A 57 -1.40 -8.39 12.55
C ILE A 57 -0.43 -8.79 11.44
N ALA A 58 0.30 -7.82 10.87
CA ALA A 58 1.34 -8.10 9.88
C ALA A 58 2.50 -8.88 10.53
N ARG A 59 2.92 -9.98 9.89
CA ARG A 59 4.08 -10.75 10.34
C ARG A 59 5.36 -9.94 10.07
N PRO A 60 6.41 -10.08 10.90
CA PRO A 60 7.70 -9.46 10.60
C PRO A 60 8.23 -9.95 9.25
N PRO A 61 8.93 -9.08 8.49
CA PRO A 61 9.53 -9.48 7.22
C PRO A 61 10.50 -10.65 7.46
N PRO A 62 10.48 -11.70 6.62
CA PRO A 62 11.44 -12.79 6.71
C PRO A 62 12.81 -12.32 6.22
N ILE A 63 13.58 -11.67 7.09
CA ILE A 63 14.94 -11.20 6.75
C ILE A 63 15.88 -12.41 6.76
N SER A 64 16.23 -12.92 5.58
CA SER A 64 17.21 -13.99 5.42
C SER A 64 18.64 -13.44 5.55
N GLY A 65 19.21 -13.53 6.76
CA GLY A 65 20.62 -13.83 7.01
C GLY A 65 21.76 -12.96 6.45
N LEU A 66 21.53 -11.88 5.70
CA LEU A 66 22.61 -11.03 5.16
C LEU A 66 22.77 -9.71 5.94
N ASN A 67 22.82 -9.77 7.27
CA ASN A 67 23.18 -8.59 8.08
C ASN A 67 23.83 -8.89 9.44
N ARG A 68 24.82 -9.79 9.46
CA ARG A 68 25.79 -9.88 10.59
C ARG A 68 27.13 -9.19 10.31
N TYR A 69 27.31 -8.60 9.13
CA TYR A 69 28.59 -7.96 8.73
C TYR A 69 28.51 -6.44 8.53
N LEU A 70 27.32 -5.83 8.54
CA LEU A 70 27.16 -4.35 8.51
C LEU A 70 26.69 -3.77 9.85
N SER A 71 26.67 -4.56 10.93
CA SER A 71 26.33 -4.09 12.28
C SER A 71 27.50 -3.32 12.91
N ASN A 72 27.91 -2.21 12.30
CA ASN A 72 28.58 -1.12 13.01
C ASN A 72 27.96 0.22 12.63
N SER A 73 26.63 0.30 12.74
CA SER A 73 25.92 1.58 12.83
C SER A 73 24.69 1.35 13.70
N SER A 74 24.81 1.82 14.93
CA SER A 74 23.79 1.82 15.98
C SER A 74 22.46 2.36 15.48
N SER A 75 21.45 1.50 15.39
CA SER A 75 20.04 1.90 15.37
C SER A 75 19.22 0.77 16.00
N LYS A 76 19.18 0.75 17.33
CA LYS A 76 18.28 -0.11 18.10
C LYS A 76 16.85 0.35 17.85
N SER A 77 16.06 -0.38 17.07
CA SER A 77 14.60 -0.20 17.07
C SER A 77 14.03 -0.94 18.28
N SER A 78 13.96 -0.25 19.42
CA SER A 78 13.24 -0.73 20.60
C SER A 78 11.74 -0.58 20.37
N TRP A 79 11.04 -1.69 20.12
CA TRP A 79 9.58 -1.74 20.19
C TRP A 79 9.20 -2.08 21.64
N THR A 80 9.05 -1.06 22.49
CA THR A 80 8.41 -1.22 23.79
C THR A 80 6.92 -1.04 23.61
N SER A 81 6.15 -2.13 23.62
CA SER A 81 4.71 -2.03 23.85
C SER A 81 4.50 -1.74 25.34
N SER A 82 4.15 -0.50 25.66
CA SER A 82 3.72 -0.12 26.99
C SER A 82 2.42 0.66 26.87
N THR A 83 1.31 0.04 27.24
CA THR A 83 0.36 0.71 28.12
C THR A 83 -0.44 -0.31 28.93
N VAL A 84 -0.50 -0.02 30.22
CA VAL A 84 -1.17 -0.73 31.31
C VAL A 84 -2.58 -0.16 31.52
N ALA A 85 -3.48 -1.03 32.02
CA ALA A 85 -4.65 -0.81 32.88
C ALA A 85 -5.66 0.32 32.56
N THR A 86 -6.95 -0.03 32.44
CA THR A 86 -7.91 0.01 33.57
C THR A 86 -9.06 -0.97 33.31
#